data_AF-A0A9P7DCU9-F1
#
_entry.id   AF-A0A9P7DCU9-F1
#
_cell.length_a   1.000
_cell.length_b   1.000
_cell.length_c   1.000
_cell.angle_alpha   90.00
_cell.angle_beta   90.00
_cell.angle_gamma   90.00
#
_symmetry.space_group_name_H-M   'P 1'
#
loop_
_entity.id
_entity.type
_entity.pdbx_description
1 polymer ?
#
loop_
_entity_poly.entity_id
_entity_poly.type
_entity_poly.pdbx_seq_one_letter_code
_entity_poly.pdbx_strand_id
1 'polypeptide(L)'
;MSLVAQHSLLNSPIAREWDIIALQEPHINSMKNTISPTYFHAVYPTTRFSAPNLKSRAVTLISKSLETNSWQQFAFPSPDVVVIQFQGPFSRCTIFNIY
;
A
#
# COMPACT_ATOMS: atom_id res chain seq x y z
N MET A 1 -7.96 -6.06 -9.89
CA MET A 1 -6.75 -6.30 -10.73
C MET A 1 -6.39 -7.81 -10.78
N SER A 2 -5.90 -8.33 -11.92
CA SER A 2 -5.50 -9.76 -12.02
C SER A 2 -4.09 -10.01 -11.43
N LEU A 3 -3.81 -11.23 -11.00
CA LEU A 3 -2.50 -11.63 -10.46
C LEU A 3 -1.36 -11.33 -11.44
N VAL A 4 -1.54 -11.72 -12.70
CA VAL A 4 -0.53 -11.55 -13.76
C VAL A 4 -0.27 -10.08 -14.02
N ALA A 5 -1.31 -9.26 -14.15
CA ALA A 5 -1.17 -7.82 -14.37
C ALA A 5 -0.44 -7.15 -13.20
N GLN A 6 -0.81 -7.47 -11.95
CA GLN A 6 -0.13 -6.94 -10.79
C GLN A 6 1.34 -7.38 -10.75
N HIS A 7 1.63 -8.65 -11.00
CA HIS A 7 2.99 -9.18 -10.98
C HIS A 7 3.86 -8.55 -12.08
N SER A 8 3.32 -8.37 -13.28
CA SER A 8 4.02 -7.70 -14.39
C SER A 8 4.28 -6.23 -14.10
N LEU A 9 3.30 -5.50 -13.54
CA LEU A 9 3.47 -4.12 -13.13
C LEU A 9 4.57 -4.01 -12.09
N LEU A 10 4.47 -4.78 -11.01
CA LEU A 10 5.38 -4.65 -9.87
C LEU A 10 6.81 -5.02 -10.25
N ASN A 11 7.02 -6.03 -11.10
CA ASN A 11 8.38 -6.41 -11.54
C ASN A 11 8.90 -5.62 -12.75
N SER A 12 8.13 -4.67 -13.28
CA SER A 12 8.60 -3.81 -14.37
C SER A 12 9.70 -2.86 -13.87
N PRO A 13 10.64 -2.44 -14.74
CA PRO A 13 11.68 -1.48 -14.35
C PRO A 13 11.11 -0.17 -13.81
N ILE A 14 10.01 0.32 -14.40
CA ILE A 14 9.38 1.58 -14.02
C ILE A 14 8.81 1.55 -12.60
N ALA A 15 8.40 0.39 -12.08
CA ALA A 15 7.94 0.29 -10.70
C ALA A 15 9.04 0.60 -9.68
N ARG A 16 10.33 0.46 -10.04
CA ARG A 16 11.46 0.84 -9.17
C ARG A 16 11.72 2.35 -9.15
N GLU A 17 11.15 3.09 -10.09
CA GLU A 17 11.24 4.55 -10.15
C GLU A 17 10.14 5.24 -9.32
N TRP A 18 9.17 4.47 -8.82
CA TRP A 18 8.06 5.00 -8.03
C TRP A 18 8.28 4.82 -6.53
N ASP A 19 8.16 5.92 -5.80
CA ASP A 19 8.22 5.91 -4.34
C ASP A 19 6.95 5.35 -3.70
N ILE A 20 5.80 5.51 -4.36
CA ILE A 20 4.48 5.16 -3.82
C ILE A 20 3.63 4.54 -4.93
N ILE A 21 3.04 3.38 -4.66
CA ILE A 21 2.10 2.71 -5.56
C ILE A 21 0.79 2.47 -4.82
N ALA A 22 -0.28 3.12 -5.25
CA ALA A 22 -1.63 2.91 -4.74
C ALA A 22 -2.33 1.84 -5.58
N LEU A 23 -2.64 0.68 -4.98
CA LEU A 23 -3.32 -0.43 -5.65
C LEU A 23 -4.79 -0.52 -5.23
N GLN A 24 -5.68 -0.53 -6.22
CA GLN A 24 -7.09 -0.91 -6.07
C GLN A 24 -7.32 -2.36 -6.49
N GLU A 25 -8.17 -3.06 -5.74
CA GLU A 25 -8.45 -4.49 -5.88
C GLU A 25 -7.19 -5.35 -6.08
N PRO A 26 -6.19 -5.26 -5.17
CA PRO A 26 -5.00 -6.07 -5.29
C PRO A 26 -5.35 -7.55 -5.26
N HIS A 27 -4.55 -8.35 -5.93
CA HIS A 27 -4.62 -9.79 -5.78
C HIS A 27 -4.18 -10.17 -4.36
N ILE A 28 -5.12 -10.71 -3.58
CA ILE A 28 -4.90 -11.18 -2.20
C ILE A 28 -4.86 -12.71 -2.20
N ASN A 29 -3.78 -13.29 -1.69
CA ASN A 29 -3.63 -14.74 -1.58
C ASN A 29 -4.43 -15.33 -0.41
N SER A 30 -4.40 -16.67 -0.27
CA SER A 30 -5.09 -17.39 0.82
C SER A 30 -4.63 -16.98 2.23
N MET A 31 -3.41 -16.45 2.37
CA MET A 31 -2.87 -15.90 3.62
C MET A 31 -3.25 -14.42 3.85
N LYS A 32 -4.19 -13.88 3.06
CA LYS A 32 -4.65 -12.48 3.12
C LYS A 32 -3.56 -11.44 2.82
N ASN A 33 -2.53 -11.84 2.09
CA ASN A 33 -1.43 -10.96 1.67
C ASN A 33 -1.54 -10.63 0.19
N THR A 34 -1.23 -9.37 -0.16
CA THR A 34 -0.86 -9.00 -1.52
C THR A 34 0.57 -9.43 -1.82
N ILE A 35 0.88 -9.55 -3.12
CA ILE A 35 2.27 -9.60 -3.56
C ILE A 35 2.88 -8.22 -3.35
N SER A 36 3.99 -8.19 -2.60
CA SER A 36 4.83 -7.02 -2.41
C SER A 36 6.25 -7.42 -2.70
N PRO A 37 6.89 -6.84 -3.72
CA PRO A 37 8.30 -7.06 -3.95
C PRO A 37 9.16 -6.59 -2.78
N THR A 38 10.38 -7.09 -2.70
CA THR A 38 11.29 -6.83 -1.56
C THR A 38 11.67 -5.37 -1.37
N TYR A 39 11.52 -4.53 -2.41
CA TYR A 39 11.79 -3.09 -2.42
C TYR A 39 10.64 -2.23 -1.88
N PHE A 40 9.50 -2.83 -1.55
CA PHE A 40 8.33 -2.11 -1.03
C PHE A 40 7.92 -2.59 0.37
N HIS A 41 7.45 -1.64 1.19
CA HIS A 41 6.60 -1.89 2.35
C HIS A 41 5.13 -1.92 1.89
N ALA A 42 4.42 -3.01 2.17
CA ALA A 42 2.98 -3.08 1.93
C ALA A 42 2.19 -2.56 3.12
N VAL A 43 1.42 -1.50 2.91
CA VAL A 43 0.55 -0.86 3.89
C VAL A 43 -0.90 -1.22 3.58
N TYR A 44 -1.53 -1.94 4.50
CA TYR A 44 -2.92 -2.37 4.40
C TYR A 44 -3.81 -1.44 5.23
N PRO A 45 -5.12 -1.40 4.97
CA PRO A 45 -6.07 -0.69 5.82
C PRO A 45 -5.91 -1.11 7.29
N THR A 46 -5.99 -0.16 8.22
CA THR A 46 -5.79 -0.44 9.65
C THR A 46 -6.82 -1.41 10.22
N THR A 47 -7.98 -1.53 9.57
CA THR A 47 -9.03 -2.49 9.92
C THR A 47 -8.68 -3.94 9.58
N ARG A 48 -7.58 -4.21 8.88
CA ARG A 48 -7.19 -5.56 8.44
C ARG A 48 -7.18 -6.60 9.57
N PHE A 49 -6.72 -6.22 10.76
CA PHE A 49 -6.65 -7.13 11.91
C PHE A 49 -7.93 -7.16 12.74
N SER A 50 -8.71 -6.08 12.74
CA SER A 50 -9.98 -6.00 13.48
C SER A 50 -11.15 -6.63 12.72
N ALA A 51 -11.06 -6.75 11.40
CA ALA A 51 -12.08 -7.34 10.53
C ALA A 51 -11.45 -8.36 9.57
N PRO A 52 -10.93 -9.50 10.08
CA PRO A 52 -10.16 -10.44 9.28
C PRO A 52 -10.97 -11.08 8.14
N ASN A 53 -12.30 -11.09 8.24
CA ASN A 53 -13.18 -11.64 7.21
C ASN A 53 -13.42 -10.68 6.03
N LEU A 54 -13.01 -9.42 6.17
CA LEU A 54 -13.10 -8.43 5.10
C LEU A 54 -11.79 -8.42 4.31
N LYS A 55 -11.92 -8.60 3.00
CA LYS A 55 -10.79 -8.49 2.07
C LYS A 55 -10.40 -7.02 1.96
N SER A 56 -9.12 -6.71 2.14
CA SER A 56 -8.59 -5.37 1.83
C SER A 56 -8.73 -5.08 0.34
N ARG A 57 -9.43 -3.99 0.00
CA ARG A 57 -9.64 -3.57 -1.40
C ARG A 57 -8.71 -2.44 -1.84
N ALA A 58 -8.07 -1.78 -0.89
CA ALA A 58 -6.95 -0.87 -1.13
C ALA A 58 -5.68 -1.40 -0.45
N VAL A 59 -4.54 -1.28 -1.12
CA VAL A 59 -3.20 -1.47 -0.52
C VAL A 59 -2.28 -0.40 -1.09
N THR A 60 -1.45 0.20 -0.24
CA THR A 60 -0.40 1.12 -0.68
C THR A 60 0.95 0.48 -0.50
N LEU A 61 1.79 0.50 -1.54
CA LEU A 61 3.19 0.12 -1.46
C LEU A 61 4.04 1.39 -1.30
N ILE A 62 4.95 1.39 -0.33
CA ILE A 62 5.87 2.51 -0.08
C ILE A 62 7.29 2.01 -0.26
N SER A 63 8.08 2.69 -1.09
CA SER A 63 9.45 2.30 -1.38
C SER A 63 10.28 2.25 -0.09
N LYS A 64 11.09 1.20 0.05
CA LYS A 64 12.04 1.05 1.16
C LYS A 64 13.22 2.02 1.07
N SER A 65 13.39 2.73 -0.05
CA SER A 65 14.38 3.80 -0.17
C SER A 65 14.00 5.05 0.64
N LEU A 66 12.71 5.22 0.95
CA LEU A 66 12.25 6.30 1.81
C LEU A 66 12.57 5.97 3.27
N GLU A 67 13.07 6.94 4.02
CA GLU A 67 13.33 6.77 5.45
C GLU A 67 12.03 6.36 6.16
N THR A 68 12.03 5.25 6.89
CA THR A 68 10.83 4.72 7.55
C THR A 68 10.23 5.72 8.56
N ASN A 69 11.05 6.61 9.13
CA ASN A 69 10.60 7.66 10.06
C ASN A 69 10.03 8.90 9.37
N SER A 70 10.14 9.00 8.04
CA SER A 70 9.61 10.11 7.25
C SER A 70 8.13 9.96 6.91
N TRP A 71 7.51 8.83 7.26
CA TRP A 71 6.09 8.59 7.02
C TRP A 71 5.44 7.78 8.13
N GLN A 72 4.13 7.92 8.24
CA GLN A 72 3.30 7.14 9.17
C GLN A 72 1.96 6.79 8.54
N GLN A 73 1.36 5.69 9.02
CA GLN A 73 -0.01 5.34 8.70
C GLN A 73 -0.97 5.93 9.73
N PHE A 74 -2.11 6.45 9.28
CA PHE A 74 -3.22 6.85 10.14
C PHE A 74 -4.34 5.82 10.13
N ALA A 75 -4.94 5.61 11.30
CA ALA A 75 -6.11 4.73 11.43
C ALA A 75 -7.32 5.35 10.72
N PHE A 76 -8.01 4.53 9.94
CA PHE A 76 -9.26 4.90 9.29
C PHE A 76 -10.26 3.75 9.39
N PRO A 77 -11.53 4.00 9.74
CA PRO A 77 -12.52 2.95 10.02
C PRO A 77 -13.13 2.36 8.74
N SER A 78 -12.31 1.98 7.75
CA SER A 78 -12.76 1.33 6.52
C SER A 78 -11.72 0.33 5.99
N PRO A 79 -12.14 -0.86 5.49
CA PRO A 79 -11.25 -1.80 4.78
C PRO A 79 -10.85 -1.34 3.37
N ASP A 80 -11.31 -0.16 2.95
CA ASP A 80 -11.15 0.37 1.59
C ASP A 80 -10.25 1.59 1.53
N VAL A 81 -9.75 2.02 2.70
CA VAL A 81 -8.99 3.25 2.82
C VAL A 81 -7.66 2.96 3.48
N VAL A 82 -6.59 3.37 2.81
CA VAL A 82 -5.25 3.46 3.39
C VAL A 82 -4.87 4.93 3.47
N VAL A 83 -4.60 5.41 4.67
CA VAL A 83 -4.14 6.79 4.91
C VAL A 83 -2.69 6.77 5.34
N ILE A 84 -1.83 7.42 4.58
CA ILE A 84 -0.43 7.62 4.92
C ILE A 84 -0.09 9.10 4.89
N GLN A 85 0.80 9.53 5.76
CA GLN A 85 1.31 10.89 5.78
C GLN A 85 2.82 10.86 5.78
N PHE A 86 3.40 11.63 4.86
CA PHE A 86 4.82 11.95 4.82
C PHE A 86 5.06 13.25 5.55
N GLN A 87 6.21 13.33 6.22
CA GLN A 87 6.72 14.53 6.85
C GLN A 87 8.12 14.81 6.31
N GLY A 88 8.35 16.05 5.90
CA GLY A 88 9.63 16.49 5.37
C GLY A 88 9.72 18.00 5.25
N PRO A 89 10.72 18.53 4.52
CA PRO A 89 10.88 19.98 4.30
C PRO A 89 9.64 20.63 3.66
N PHE A 90 8.83 19.85 2.95
CA PHE A 90 7.56 20.24 2.35
C PHE A 90 6.37 20.21 3.33
N SER A 91 6.63 20.27 4.64
CA SER A 91 5.63 20.09 5.70
C SER A 91 5.03 18.69 5.71
N ARG A 92 3.71 18.55 5.58
CA ARG A 92 2.99 17.28 5.66
C ARG A 92 2.26 17.02 4.34
N CYS A 93 2.49 15.85 3.76
CA CYS A 93 1.76 15.37 2.60
C CYS A 93 0.94 14.14 3.02
N THR A 94 -0.38 14.21 2.94
CA THR A 94 -1.26 13.08 3.28
C THR A 94 -1.87 12.50 2.01
N ILE A 95 -1.73 11.19 1.85
CA ILE A 95 -2.26 10.44 0.72
C ILE A 95 -3.37 9.53 1.25
N PHE A 96 -4.53 9.64 0.61
CA PHE A 96 -5.66 8.73 0.79
C PHE A 96 -5.74 7.83 -0.44
N ASN A 97 -5.42 6.55 -0.25
CA ASN A 97 -5.73 5.54 -1.26
C ASN A 97 -7.12 4.97 -0.94
N ILE A 98 -8.10 5.28 -1.79
CA ILE A 98 -9.51 4.95 -1.61
C ILE A 98 -9.93 4.04 -2.76
N TYR A 99 -10.58 2.92 -2.41
CA TYR A 99 -11.26 2.03 -3.34
C TYR A 99 -12.75 2.37 -3.45
#